data_AF-A0A1F6JW07-F1
#
_entry.id   AF-A0A1F6JW07-F1
#
_cell.length_a   1.000
_cell.length_b   1.000
_cell.length_c   1.000
_cell.angle_alpha   90.00
_cell.angle_beta   90.00
_cell.angle_gamma   90.00
#
_symmetry.space_group_name_H-M   'P 1'
#
loop_
_entity.id
_entity.type
_entity.pdbx_description
1 polymer ?
#
loop_
_entity_poly.entity_id
_entity_poly.type
_entity_poly.pdbx_seq_one_letter_code
_entity_poly.pdbx_strand_id
1 'polypeptide(L)' 'MADQTLSINNLPDLLTVREVAQILRVSPLTIKRWGKRGKLPAIRINSRGDRRYKKEAVLWLLGIQEKRETL' A
#
# COMPACT_ATOMS: atom_id res chain seq x y z
N MET A 1 -13.09 10.57 -11.61
CA MET A 1 -12.64 9.56 -10.61
C MET A 1 -12.78 10.24 -9.27
N ALA A 2 -13.46 9.62 -8.30
CA ALA A 2 -13.70 10.24 -7.00
C ALA A 2 -12.35 10.66 -6.40
N ASP A 3 -12.21 11.96 -6.16
CA ASP A 3 -11.05 12.55 -5.50
C ASP A 3 -11.18 12.20 -4.01
N GLN A 4 -10.92 10.93 -3.68
CA GLN A 4 -10.94 10.46 -2.32
C GLN A 4 -9.68 10.97 -1.65
N THR A 5 -9.83 12.00 -0.82
CA THR A 5 -8.78 12.46 0.08
C THR A 5 -8.42 11.32 1.02
N LEU A 6 -7.37 10.55 0.71
CA LEU A 6 -6.88 9.47 1.56
C LEU A 6 -6.43 10.06 2.89
N SER A 7 -7.13 9.69 3.97
CA SER A 7 -6.72 9.98 5.34
C SER A 7 -6.07 8.75 5.94
N ILE A 8 -4.95 8.92 6.65
CA ILE A 8 -4.21 7.82 7.27
C ILE A 8 -5.06 7.05 8.30
N ASN A 9 -6.00 7.75 8.94
CA ASN A 9 -6.90 7.19 9.95
C ASN A 9 -8.01 6.31 9.34
N ASN A 10 -8.26 6.43 8.04
CA ASN A 10 -9.34 5.71 7.35
C ASN A 10 -8.86 5.10 6.03
N LEU A 11 -7.72 4.42 6.07
CA LEU A 11 -7.20 3.69 4.92
C LEU A 11 -7.93 2.34 4.77
N PRO A 12 -8.25 1.92 3.53
CA PRO A 12 -8.75 0.56 3.28
C PRO A 12 -7.65 -0.48 3.56
N ASP A 13 -8.06 -1.71 3.85
CA ASP A 13 -7.13 -2.81 4.14
C ASP A 13 -6.17 -3.12 2.98
N LEU A 14 -6.65 -2.92 1.74
CA LEU A 14 -5.91 -3.14 0.51
C LEU A 14 -5.87 -1.86 -0.33
N LEU A 15 -4.66 -1.42 -0.63
CA LEU A 15 -4.40 -0.23 -1.42
C LEU A 15 -3.94 -0.59 -2.83
N THR A 16 -4.38 0.19 -3.80
CA THR A 16 -3.89 0.19 -5.18
C THR A 16 -2.48 0.76 -5.27
N VAL A 17 -1.81 0.54 -6.41
CA VAL A 17 -0.49 1.13 -6.69
C VAL A 17 -0.49 2.66 -6.57
N ARG A 18 -1.58 3.33 -7.00
CA ARG A 18 -1.67 4.80 -7.01
C ARG A 18 -1.81 5.35 -5.60
N GLU A 19 -2.65 4.75 -4.76
CA GLU A 19 -2.86 5.18 -3.37
C GLU A 19 -1.58 5.02 -2.55
N VAL A 20 -0.88 3.88 -2.69
CA VAL A 20 0.43 3.69 -2.03
C VAL A 20 1.46 4.72 -2.50
N ALA A 21 1.49 5.01 -3.80
CA ALA A 21 2.39 6.01 -4.38
C ALA A 21 2.12 7.41 -3.80
N GLN A 22 0.85 7.78 -3.64
CA GLN A 22 0.43 9.04 -3.04
C GLN A 22 0.84 9.13 -1.57
N ILE A 23 0.57 8.08 -0.78
CA ILE A 23 0.90 8.02 0.66
C ILE A 23 2.41 8.14 0.88
N LEU A 24 3.21 7.38 0.12
CA LEU A 24 4.65 7.34 0.27
C LEU A 24 5.38 8.44 -0.52
N ARG A 25 4.64 9.31 -1.22
CA ARG A 25 5.16 10.39 -2.07
C ARG A 25 6.23 9.94 -3.08
N VAL A 26 5.98 8.82 -3.75
CA VAL A 26 6.85 8.28 -4.80
C VAL A 26 6.07 7.99 -6.06
N SER A 27 6.75 7.72 -7.17
CA SER A 27 6.06 7.34 -8.41
C SER A 27 5.38 5.97 -8.29
N PRO A 28 4.25 5.73 -8.99
CA PRO A 28 3.66 4.39 -9.13
C PRO A 28 4.63 3.33 -9.68
N LEU A 29 5.60 3.75 -10.51
CA LEU A 29 6.64 2.87 -11.04
C LEU A 29 7.58 2.39 -9.92
N THR A 30 7.92 3.26 -8.98
CA THR A 30 8.72 2.92 -7.79
C THR A 30 8.04 1.82 -6.99
N ILE A 31 6.73 1.95 -6.74
CA ILE A 31 5.93 0.94 -6.04
C ILE A 31 5.93 -0.40 -6.80
N LYS A 32 5.73 -0.38 -8.12
CA LYS A 32 5.82 -1.60 -8.95
C LYS A 32 7.20 -2.27 -8.87
N ARG A 33 8.29 -1.48 -8.84
CA ARG A 33 9.66 -1.97 -8.71
C ARG A 33 9.91 -2.58 -7.33
N TRP A 34 9.40 -1.97 -6.26
CA TRP A 34 9.49 -2.52 -4.90
C TRP A 34 8.79 -3.87 -4.77
N GLY A 35 7.60 -4.02 -5.39
CA GLY A 35 6.93 -5.32 -5.46
C GLY A 35 7.74 -6.38 -6.20
N LYS A 36 8.41 -6.03 -7.31
CA LYS A 36 9.29 -6.97 -8.04
C LYS A 36 10.54 -7.36 -7.23
N ARG A 37 11.04 -6.45 -6.38
CA ARG A 37 12.22 -6.64 -5.55
C ARG A 37 11.92 -7.23 -4.16
N GLY A 38 10.66 -7.52 -3.85
CA GLY A 38 10.24 -8.05 -2.53
C GLY A 38 10.21 -7.03 -1.39
N LYS A 39 10.60 -5.76 -1.62
CA LYS A 39 10.59 -4.71 -0.58
C LYS A 39 9.19 -4.36 -0.09
N LEU A 40 8.21 -4.39 -0.99
CA LEU A 40 6.80 -4.20 -0.68
C LEU A 40 6.01 -5.21 -1.50
N PRO A 41 5.86 -6.47 -1.02
CA PRO A 41 5.21 -7.53 -1.78
C PRO A 41 3.77 -7.17 -2.16
N ALA A 42 3.42 -7.42 -3.42
CA ALA A 42 2.09 -7.12 -3.96
C ALA A 42 1.24 -8.40 -4.02
N ILE A 43 -0.02 -8.28 -3.63
CA ILE A 43 -1.04 -9.29 -3.92
C ILE A 43 -1.52 -9.07 -5.35
N ARG A 44 -1.38 -10.08 -6.20
CA ARG A 44 -2.01 -10.08 -7.53
C ARG A 44 -3.45 -10.56 -7.38
N ILE A 45 -4.39 -9.74 -7.82
CA ILE A 45 -5.83 -10.02 -7.62
C ILE A 45 -6.52 -10.54 -8.88
N ASN A 46 -5.87 -10.48 -10.04
CA ASN A 46 -6.41 -10.98 -11.30
C ASN A 46 -5.30 -11.32 -12.31
N SER A 47 -5.71 -11.94 -13.43
CA SER A 47 -4.85 -12.33 -14.55
C SER A 47 -4.22 -11.14 -15.29
N ARG A 48 -4.88 -9.97 -15.29
CA ARG A 48 -4.34 -8.72 -15.86
C ARG A 48 -3.08 -8.24 -15.12
N GLY A 49 -2.87 -8.70 -13.89
CA GLY A 49 -1.72 -8.32 -13.07
C GLY A 49 -1.95 -7.07 -12.23
N ASP A 50 -3.21 -6.77 -11.91
CA ASP A 50 -3.53 -5.73 -10.93
C ASP A 50 -2.96 -6.08 -9.57
N ARG A 51 -2.45 -5.05 -8.89
CA ARG A 51 -1.72 -5.19 -7.63
C ARG A 51 -2.49 -4.51 -6.50
N ARG A 52 -2.49 -5.17 -5.35
CA ARG A 52 -2.91 -4.61 -4.07
C ARG A 52 -1.80 -4.75 -3.03
N TYR A 53 -1.77 -3.81 -2.10
CA TYR A 53 -0.80 -3.76 -1.01
C TYR A 53 -1.56 -3.65 0.30
N LYS A 54 -1.13 -4.39 1.31
CA LYS A 54 -1.79 -4.33 2.60
C LYS A 54 -1.48 -3.01 3.30
N LYS A 55 -2.50 -2.44 3.96
CA LYS A 55 -2.38 -1.24 4.81
C LYS A 55 -1.24 -1.37 5.81
N GLU A 56 -1.18 -2.49 6.54
CA GLU A 56 -0.13 -2.76 7.54
C GLU A 56 1.29 -2.59 6.99
N ALA A 57 1.55 -3.06 5.77
CA ALA A 57 2.88 -2.99 5.17
C ALA A 57 3.24 -1.56 4.74
N VAL A 58 2.25 -0.79 4.29
CA VAL A 58 2.43 0.61 3.91
C VAL A 58 2.66 1.47 5.14
N LEU A 59 1.88 1.25 6.21
CA LEU A 59 2.06 1.95 7.50
C LEU A 59 3.40 1.61 8.15
N TRP A 60 3.84 0.34 8.08
CA TRP A 60 5.16 -0.06 8.56
C TRP A 60 6.30 0.70 7.88
N LEU A 61 6.20 0.96 6.57
CA LEU A 61 7.18 1.76 5.82
C LEU A 61 7.20 3.25 6.25
N LEU A 62 6.12 3.74 6.83
CA LEU A 62 6.05 5.08 7.44
C LEU A 62 6.53 5.09 8.89
N GLY A 63 6.93 3.94 9.44
CA GLY A 63 7.30 3.79 10.85
C GLY A 63 6.11 3.77 11.81
N ILE A 64 4.88 3.63 11.29
CA ILE A 64 3.66 3.51 12.09
C ILE A 64 3.48 2.03 12.43
N GLN A 65 3.70 1.69 13.69
CA GLN A 65 3.47 0.34 14.20
C GLN A 65 2.08 0.30 14.86
N GLU A 66 1.18 -0.52 14.32
CA GLU A 66 -0.01 -0.88 15.08
C GLU A 66 0.43 -1.69 16.29
N LYS A 67 0.02 -1.28 17.50
CA LYS A 67 0.19 -2.10 18.69
C LYS A 67 -0.54 -3.41 18.44
N ARG A 68 0.20 -4.49 18.25
CA ARG A 68 -0.38 -5.82 18.36
C ARG A 68 -0.77 -5.97 19.82
N GLU A 69 -2.07 -5.90 20.12
CA GLU A 69 -2.58 -6.36 21.40
C GLU A 69 -2.26 -7.86 21.48
N THR A 70 -1.16 -8.18 22.15
CA THR A 70 -0.93 -9.53 22.68
C THR A 70 -1.99 -9.77 23.73
N LEU A 71 -2.89 -10.72 23.43
CA LEU A 71 -3.78 -11.36 24.42
C LEU A 71 -2.94 -12.15 25.43
#